data_AF-A0A498FDU9-F1
#
_entry.id   AF-A0A498FDU9-F1
#
_cell.length_a   1.000
_cell.length_b   1.000
_cell.length_c   1.000
_cell.angle_alpha   90.00
_cell.angle_beta   90.00
_cell.angle_gamma   90.00
#
_symmetry.space_group_name_H-M   'P 1'
#
loop_
_entity.id
_entity.type
_entity.pdbx_description
1 polymer ?
#
loop_
_entity_poly.entity_id
_entity_poly.type
_entity_poly.pdbx_seq_one_letter_code
_entity_poly.pdbx_strand_id
1 'polypeptide(L)'
;MSDAEREDAGEVGVPDGTETTAEKWETMGRELLCRRLTSTAAEADSAFGEVSHKVRQGEEPTKDDVEELYAQVEQLKFAVETLAEIVPGSRRKDLNEYMTREELEDVGERVREERQ
;
A
#
# COMPACT_ATOMS: atom_id res chain seq x y z
N MET A 1 -70.59 -0.78 24.95
CA MET A 1 -69.66 -1.55 24.11
C MET A 1 -69.35 -0.68 22.91
N SER A 2 -68.19 0.00 22.93
CA SER A 2 -67.61 0.70 21.79
C SER A 2 -66.11 0.80 22.04
N ASP A 3 -65.36 0.39 21.03
CA ASP A 3 -63.92 0.19 20.99
C ASP A 3 -63.11 1.49 21.01
N ALA A 4 -61.86 1.31 21.46
CA ALA A 4 -60.62 1.89 20.95
C ALA A 4 -60.45 3.42 20.95
N GLU A 5 -59.58 3.91 21.84
CA GLU A 5 -58.54 4.89 21.51
C GLU A 5 -57.28 4.56 22.33
N ARG A 6 -56.44 3.68 21.78
CA ARG A 6 -55.02 3.58 22.14
C ARG A 6 -54.23 3.97 20.91
N GLU A 7 -53.17 4.74 21.17
CA GLU A 7 -52.03 5.05 20.30
C GLU A 7 -52.26 6.07 19.18
N ASP A 8 -51.78 7.29 19.41
CA ASP A 8 -50.89 7.94 18.45
C ASP A 8 -49.96 8.92 19.21
N ALA A 9 -48.98 8.34 19.90
CA ALA A 9 -47.85 9.10 20.41
C ALA A 9 -46.78 9.06 19.32
N GLY A 10 -46.86 10.05 18.42
CA GLY A 10 -45.76 10.64 17.67
C GLY A 10 -44.77 9.64 17.10
N GLU A 11 -44.91 9.38 15.80
CA GLU A 11 -43.84 8.98 14.89
C GLU A 11 -42.49 9.60 15.31
N VAL A 12 -41.71 8.82 16.06
CA VAL A 12 -40.28 9.09 16.22
C VAL A 12 -39.70 8.71 14.88
N GLY A 13 -39.55 9.70 14.01
CA GLY A 13 -38.73 9.59 12.82
C GLY A 13 -37.36 9.11 13.24
N VAL A 14 -37.13 7.80 13.12
CA VAL A 14 -35.80 7.22 13.23
C VAL A 14 -35.03 7.83 12.06
N PRO A 15 -33.95 8.59 12.30
CA PRO A 15 -33.16 9.10 11.20
C PRO A 15 -32.68 7.90 10.40
N ASP A 16 -32.95 7.94 9.10
CA ASP A 16 -32.52 6.99 8.10
C ASP A 16 -30.98 7.03 8.04
N GLY A 17 -30.36 6.35 9.02
CA GLY A 17 -28.94 6.42 9.36
C GLY A 17 -28.28 5.05 9.33
N THR A 18 -28.87 4.11 8.60
CA THR A 18 -28.23 2.83 8.32
C THR A 18 -27.47 2.94 7.01
N GLU A 19 -26.23 3.43 7.08
CA GLU A 19 -25.21 2.97 6.13
C GLU A 19 -25.37 1.46 6.00
N THR A 20 -25.61 1.00 4.78
CA THR A 20 -25.80 -0.42 4.50
C THR A 20 -24.55 -1.17 4.94
N THR A 21 -24.68 -2.44 5.36
CA THR A 21 -23.53 -3.26 5.76
C THR A 21 -22.43 -3.27 4.68
N ALA A 22 -22.81 -3.14 3.40
CA ALA A 22 -21.89 -3.01 2.27
C ALA A 22 -21.05 -1.73 2.31
N GLU A 23 -21.67 -0.56 2.55
CA GLU A 23 -20.97 0.73 2.64
C GLU A 23 -19.97 0.78 3.81
N LYS A 24 -20.32 0.13 4.93
CA LYS A 24 -19.42 -0.01 6.09
C LYS A 24 -18.19 -0.86 5.75
N TRP A 25 -18.39 -2.00 5.08
CA TRP A 25 -17.26 -2.85 4.67
C TRP A 25 -16.39 -2.19 3.60
N GLU A 26 -16.98 -1.44 2.67
CA GLU A 26 -16.22 -0.68 1.69
C GLU A 26 -15.36 0.39 2.36
N THR A 27 -15.94 1.15 3.30
CA THR A 27 -15.23 2.19 4.06
C THR A 27 -14.08 1.59 4.87
N MET A 28 -14.34 0.52 5.62
CA MET A 28 -13.30 -0.20 6.36
C MET A 28 -12.19 -0.74 5.44
N GLY A 29 -12.57 -1.29 4.28
CA GLY A 29 -11.61 -1.78 3.28
C GLY A 29 -10.70 -0.68 2.75
N ARG A 30 -11.27 0.49 2.43
CA ARG A 30 -10.52 1.68 1.99
C ARG A 30 -9.56 2.18 3.07
N GLU A 31 -10.03 2.28 4.31
CA GLU A 31 -9.18 2.70 5.43
C GLU A 31 -8.01 1.73 5.67
N LEU A 32 -8.27 0.43 5.66
CA LEU A 32 -7.24 -0.60 5.81
C LEU A 32 -6.20 -0.52 4.68
N LEU A 33 -6.64 -0.33 3.45
CA LEU A 33 -5.76 -0.16 2.30
C LEU A 33 -4.89 1.10 2.42
N CYS A 34 -5.50 2.23 2.79
CA CYS A 34 -4.76 3.48 3.04
C CYS A 34 -3.70 3.28 4.14
N ARG A 35 -4.08 2.69 5.29
CA ARG A 35 -3.13 2.42 6.38
C ARG A 35 -2.00 1.51 5.94
N ARG A 36 -2.29 0.47 5.18
CA ARG A 36 -1.27 -0.46 4.65
C ARG A 36 -0.28 0.27 3.74
N LEU A 37 -0.78 1.04 2.76
CA LEU A 37 0.06 1.79 1.84
C LEU A 37 0.96 2.80 2.58
N THR A 38 0.40 3.51 3.57
CA THR A 38 1.18 4.46 4.39
C THR A 38 2.22 3.75 5.25
N SER A 39 1.88 2.65 5.92
CA SER A 39 2.83 1.91 6.77
C SER A 39 3.99 1.34 5.97
N THR A 40 3.68 0.63 4.87
CA THR A 40 4.72 0.03 4.03
C THR A 40 5.62 1.09 3.37
N ALA A 41 5.07 2.25 2.99
CA ALA A 41 5.89 3.36 2.49
C ALA A 41 6.82 3.93 3.56
N ALA A 42 6.35 4.10 4.80
CA ALA A 42 7.16 4.61 5.90
C ALA A 42 8.27 3.63 6.33
N GLU A 43 7.95 2.33 6.39
CA GLU A 43 8.92 1.26 6.69
C GLU A 43 10.03 1.22 5.64
N ALA A 44 9.67 1.28 4.36
CA ALA A 44 10.64 1.35 3.28
C ALA A 44 11.51 2.62 3.38
N ASP A 45 10.90 3.81 3.54
CA ASP A 45 11.63 5.08 3.66
C ASP A 45 12.65 5.04 4.82
N SER A 46 12.27 4.45 5.95
CA SER A 46 13.18 4.24 7.08
C SER A 46 14.38 3.37 6.70
N ALA A 47 14.15 2.19 6.11
CA ALA A 47 15.21 1.27 5.73
C ALA A 47 16.17 1.89 4.69
N PHE A 48 15.62 2.53 3.64
CA PHE A 48 16.42 3.26 2.65
C PHE A 48 17.19 4.43 3.30
N GLY A 49 16.57 5.13 4.24
CA GLY A 49 17.17 6.21 5.01
C GLY A 49 18.36 5.75 5.84
N GLU A 50 18.25 4.61 6.52
CA GLU A 50 19.32 4.01 7.31
C GLU A 50 20.53 3.63 6.45
N VAL A 51 20.29 2.93 5.33
CA VAL A 51 21.38 2.55 4.40
C VAL A 51 22.01 3.79 3.76
N SER A 52 21.21 4.78 3.35
CA SER A 52 21.72 6.07 2.83
C SER A 52 22.58 6.80 3.86
N HIS A 53 22.19 6.74 5.12
CA HIS A 53 22.93 7.36 6.21
C HIS A 53 24.29 6.68 6.41
N LYS A 54 24.35 5.34 6.41
CA LYS A 54 25.60 4.56 6.47
C LYS A 54 26.56 4.95 5.36
N VAL A 55 26.07 4.96 4.11
CA VAL A 55 26.88 5.37 2.94
C VAL A 55 27.42 6.79 3.11
N ARG A 56 26.61 7.72 3.63
CA ARG A 56 27.05 9.11 3.87
C ARG A 56 28.15 9.21 4.93
N GLN A 57 28.17 8.30 5.90
CA GLN A 57 29.23 8.22 6.90
C GLN A 57 30.49 7.52 6.39
N GLY A 58 30.48 6.99 5.16
CA GLY A 58 31.57 6.20 4.60
C GLY A 58 31.59 4.75 5.08
N GLU A 59 30.49 4.28 5.67
CA GLU A 59 30.31 2.87 6.02
C GLU A 59 29.87 2.08 4.79
N GLU A 60 30.40 0.87 4.63
CA GLU A 60 30.03 -0.04 3.56
C GLU A 60 28.73 -0.77 3.91
N PRO A 61 27.68 -0.68 3.07
CA PRO A 61 26.45 -1.45 3.27
C PRO A 61 26.73 -2.95 3.31
N THR A 62 26.06 -3.65 4.22
CA THR A 62 26.20 -5.09 4.40
C THR A 62 25.27 -5.88 3.47
N LYS A 63 25.51 -7.19 3.38
CA LYS A 63 24.57 -8.11 2.71
C LYS A 63 23.17 -8.04 3.34
N ASP A 64 23.10 -7.94 4.65
CA ASP A 64 21.83 -7.89 5.40
C ASP A 64 21.09 -6.58 5.09
N ASP A 65 21.79 -5.46 4.96
CA ASP A 65 21.22 -4.18 4.52
C ASP A 65 20.55 -4.33 3.15
N VAL A 66 21.23 -4.98 2.20
CA VAL A 66 20.70 -5.21 0.86
C VAL A 66 19.50 -6.16 0.88
N GLU A 67 19.55 -7.24 1.66
CA GLU A 67 18.43 -8.18 1.83
C GLU A 67 17.20 -7.49 2.44
N GLU A 68 17.40 -6.61 3.41
CA GLU A 68 16.33 -5.80 4.00
C GLU A 68 15.70 -4.87 2.97
N LEU A 69 16.50 -4.15 2.18
CA LEU A 69 15.98 -3.30 1.12
C LEU A 69 15.16 -4.09 0.09
N TYR A 70 15.62 -5.29 -0.29
CA TYR A 70 14.84 -6.17 -1.17
C TYR A 70 13.50 -6.56 -0.54
N ALA A 71 13.49 -6.94 0.74
CA ALA A 71 12.25 -7.27 1.44
C ALA A 71 11.27 -6.08 1.46
N GLN A 72 11.76 -4.86 1.69
CA GLN A 72 10.92 -3.65 1.65
C GLN A 72 10.35 -3.38 0.25
N VAL A 73 11.16 -3.56 -0.80
CA VAL A 73 10.70 -3.42 -2.20
C VAL A 73 9.64 -4.47 -2.54
N GLU A 74 9.80 -5.72 -2.08
CA GLU A 74 8.79 -6.77 -2.27
C GLU A 74 7.48 -6.43 -1.57
N GLN A 75 7.53 -5.88 -0.35
CA GLN A 75 6.32 -5.44 0.37
C GLN A 75 5.63 -4.27 -0.34
N LEU A 76 6.39 -3.27 -0.81
CA LEU A 76 5.85 -2.17 -1.60
C LEU A 76 5.19 -2.66 -2.88
N LYS A 77 5.86 -3.57 -3.60
CA LYS A 77 5.31 -4.19 -4.81
C LYS A 77 4.01 -4.91 -4.51
N PHE A 78 3.97 -5.73 -3.44
CA PHE A 78 2.76 -6.43 -3.04
C PHE A 78 1.60 -5.48 -2.73
N ALA A 79 1.87 -4.37 -2.02
CA ALA A 79 0.84 -3.38 -1.70
C ALA A 79 0.29 -2.68 -2.96
N VAL A 80 1.15 -2.35 -3.92
CA VAL A 80 0.76 -1.75 -5.21
C VAL A 80 -0.02 -2.75 -6.07
N GLU A 81 0.41 -4.01 -6.14
CA GLU A 81 -0.30 -5.06 -6.87
C GLU A 81 -1.69 -5.31 -6.29
N THR A 82 -1.82 -5.34 -4.96
CA THR A 82 -3.12 -5.45 -4.28
C THR A 82 -4.06 -4.30 -4.66
N LEU A 83 -3.54 -3.07 -4.74
CA LEU A 83 -4.31 -1.92 -5.19
C LEU A 83 -4.71 -2.06 -6.68
N ALA A 84 -3.79 -2.54 -7.52
CA ALA A 84 -4.03 -2.70 -8.95
C ALA A 84 -5.09 -3.77 -9.28
N GLU A 85 -5.24 -4.80 -8.44
CA GLU A 85 -6.31 -5.80 -8.58
C GLU A 85 -7.72 -5.21 -8.35
N ILE A 86 -7.81 -4.15 -7.53
CA ILE A 86 -9.07 -3.53 -7.14
C ILE A 86 -9.45 -2.37 -8.08
N VAL A 87 -8.46 -1.72 -8.69
CA VAL A 87 -8.68 -0.56 -9.56
C VAL A 87 -8.97 -1.01 -11.01
N PRO A 88 -10.16 -0.72 -11.58
CA PRO A 88 -10.46 -1.10 -12.96
C PRO A 88 -9.51 -0.40 -13.95
N GLY A 89 -8.90 -1.18 -14.84
CA GLY A 89 -8.02 -0.65 -15.89
C GLY A 89 -6.55 -0.47 -15.49
N SER A 90 -6.18 -0.64 -14.21
CA SER A 90 -4.77 -0.82 -13.82
C SER A 90 -4.33 -2.24 -14.18
N ARG A 91 -3.91 -2.46 -15.42
CA ARG A 91 -3.17 -3.68 -15.76
C ARG A 91 -1.90 -3.73 -14.89
N ARG A 92 -1.53 -4.91 -14.36
CA ARG A 92 -0.15 -5.20 -13.91
C ARG A 92 0.76 -4.80 -15.08
N LYS A 93 1.46 -3.67 -14.95
CA LYS A 93 2.50 -3.31 -15.91
C LYS A 93 3.72 -4.16 -15.56
N ASP A 94 4.18 -4.94 -16.52
CA ASP A 94 5.36 -5.78 -16.33
C ASP A 94 6.56 -4.85 -16.11
N LEU A 95 7.38 -5.11 -15.08
CA LEU A 95 8.58 -4.31 -14.82
C LEU A 95 9.55 -4.36 -16.01
N ASN A 96 9.49 -5.43 -16.81
CA ASN A 96 10.20 -5.54 -18.09
C ASN A 96 9.74 -4.52 -19.15
N GLU A 97 8.60 -3.84 -18.96
CA GLU A 97 8.15 -2.76 -19.85
C GLU A 97 8.80 -1.41 -19.51
N TYR A 98 9.44 -1.25 -18.34
CA TYR A 98 10.01 0.02 -17.86
C TYR A 98 11.53 0.06 -17.83
N MET A 99 12.22 -1.07 -17.98
CA MET A 99 13.65 -1.08 -18.23
C MET A 99 13.92 -1.80 -19.53
N THR A 100 14.47 -1.07 -20.50
CA THR A 100 15.03 -1.67 -21.70
C THR A 100 16.15 -2.64 -21.31
N ARG A 101 16.41 -3.62 -22.18
CA ARG A 101 17.53 -4.55 -21.99
C ARG A 101 18.85 -3.80 -21.78
N GLU A 102 19.02 -2.67 -22.47
CA GLU A 102 20.14 -1.76 -22.30
C GLU A 102 20.21 -1.17 -20.89
N GLU A 103 19.12 -0.67 -20.32
CA GLU A 103 19.13 -0.11 -18.95
C GLU A 103 19.45 -1.17 -17.89
N LEU A 104 19.03 -2.43 -18.10
CA LEU A 104 19.41 -3.55 -17.24
C LEU A 104 20.88 -3.95 -17.41
N GLU A 105 21.39 -3.92 -18.64
CA GLU A 105 22.80 -4.17 -18.95
C GLU A 105 23.70 -3.07 -18.39
N ASP A 106 23.28 -1.81 -18.46
CA ASP A 106 24.00 -0.62 -17.99
C ASP A 106 24.10 -0.60 -16.44
N VAL A 107 23.02 -0.96 -15.74
CA VAL A 107 23.07 -1.20 -14.29
C VAL A 107 24.01 -2.38 -13.97
N GLY A 108 23.97 -3.44 -14.77
CA GLY A 108 24.85 -4.60 -14.62
C GLY A 108 26.34 -4.30 -14.87
N GLU A 109 26.65 -3.38 -15.78
CA GLU A 109 28.01 -2.92 -16.07
C GLU A 109 28.52 -1.98 -14.98
N ARG A 110 27.72 -1.01 -14.55
CA ARG A 110 28.09 -0.11 -13.44
C ARG A 110 28.44 -0.86 -12.15
N VAL A 111 27.67 -1.89 -11.81
CA VAL A 111 27.96 -2.76 -10.65
C VAL A 111 29.26 -3.57 -10.82
N ARG A 112 29.67 -3.89 -12.06
CA ARG A 112 30.95 -4.58 -12.31
C ARG A 112 32.15 -3.64 -12.27
N GLU A 113 31.97 -2.40 -12.71
CA GLU A 113 33.01 -1.37 -12.69
C GLU A 113 33.28 -0.89 -11.26
N GLU A 114 32.25 -0.77 -10.41
CA GLU A 114 32.40 -0.41 -8.99
C GLU A 114 33.02 -1.52 -8.12
N ARG A 115 33.21 -2.74 -8.67
CA ARG A 115 33.86 -3.88 -8.00
C ARG A 115 35.33 -4.07 -8.39
N GLN A 116 35.90 -3.21 -9.24
CA GLN A 116 37.33 -3.17 -9.58
C GLN A 116 38.05 -2.06 -8.83
#